data_AF-A0A3P7JG69-F1
#
_entry.id   AF-A0A3P7JG69-F1
#
_cell.length_a   1.000
_cell.length_b   1.000
_cell.length_c   1.000
_cell.angle_alpha   90.00
_cell.angle_beta   90.00
_cell.angle_gamma   90.00
#
_symmetry.space_group_name_H-M   'P 1'
#
loop_
_entity.id
_entity.type
_entity.pdbx_description
1 polymer ?
#
loop_
_entity_poly.entity_id
_entity_poly.type
_entity_poly.pdbx_seq_one_letter_code
_entity_poly.pdbx_strand_id
1 'polypeptide(L)'
;MSDAMALKTQLLNNFSKFLASPKLVHADDILCDVFNLSAHCRYLHKDPKTLFTPEERRQFHESLTTALPHQFNKSLIEHLFLLGGESAARFRKTRSGLQFLKDDFIAGDKELEEKFDQLMDGGGMTNIELKLENWTDDPGEYYTGTIGLDTIDLRG
;
A
#
# COMPACT_ATOMS: atom_id res chain seq x y z
N MET A 1 -9.47 -19.13 -3.47
CA MET A 1 -8.66 -18.85 -4.68
C MET A 1 -9.28 -17.71 -5.53
N SER A 2 -10.61 -17.53 -5.52
CA SER A 2 -11.28 -16.37 -6.16
C SER A 2 -10.87 -15.02 -5.56
N ASP A 3 -10.67 -14.96 -4.25
CA ASP A 3 -10.52 -13.68 -3.55
C ASP A 3 -9.14 -13.04 -3.79
N ALA A 4 -8.07 -13.84 -3.81
CA ALA A 4 -6.73 -13.37 -4.16
C ALA A 4 -6.65 -12.85 -5.61
N MET A 5 -7.36 -13.49 -6.54
CA MET A 5 -7.41 -13.05 -7.93
C MET A 5 -8.21 -11.75 -8.07
N ALA A 6 -9.31 -11.60 -7.32
CA ALA A 6 -10.06 -10.35 -7.27
C ALA A 6 -9.21 -9.20 -6.72
N LEU A 7 -8.47 -9.43 -5.63
CA LEU A 7 -7.54 -8.45 -5.05
C LEU A 7 -6.42 -8.06 -6.03
N LYS A 8 -5.84 -9.04 -6.75
CA LYS A 8 -4.85 -8.78 -7.81
C LYS A 8 -5.45 -7.90 -8.92
N THR A 9 -6.62 -8.25 -9.42
CA THR A 9 -7.29 -7.51 -10.49
C THR A 9 -7.65 -6.09 -10.04
N GLN A 10 -8.10 -5.92 -8.79
CA GLN A 10 -8.35 -4.62 -8.20
C GLN A 10 -7.08 -3.77 -8.16
N LEU A 11 -5.97 -4.32 -7.64
CA LEU A 11 -4.69 -3.64 -7.60
C LEU A 11 -4.24 -3.18 -8.99
N LEU A 12 -4.24 -4.07 -9.98
CA LEU A 12 -3.83 -3.74 -11.35
C LEU A 12 -4.73 -2.65 -11.98
N ASN A 13 -6.05 -2.75 -11.78
CA ASN A 13 -7.00 -1.77 -12.30
C ASN A 13 -6.83 -0.40 -11.65
N ASN A 14 -6.66 -0.35 -10.33
CA ASN A 14 -6.46 0.90 -9.61
C ASN A 14 -5.10 1.52 -9.95
N PHE A 15 -4.05 0.72 -10.10
CA PHE A 15 -2.74 1.21 -10.52
C PHE A 15 -2.78 1.82 -11.91
N SER A 16 -3.48 1.17 -12.85
CA SER A 16 -3.68 1.70 -14.21
C SER A 16 -4.44 3.04 -14.19
N LYS A 17 -5.50 3.15 -13.37
CA LYS A 17 -6.23 4.41 -13.18
C LYS A 17 -5.37 5.49 -12.53
N PHE A 18 -4.54 5.13 -11.56
CA PHE A 18 -3.61 6.04 -10.89
C PHE A 18 -2.65 6.68 -11.91
N LEU A 19 -2.07 5.87 -12.79
CA LEU A 19 -1.19 6.34 -13.86
C LEU A 19 -1.91 7.23 -14.89
N ALA A 20 -3.15 6.89 -15.25
CA ALA A 20 -3.92 7.62 -16.25
C ALA A 20 -4.52 8.93 -15.71
N SER A 21 -5.01 8.92 -14.48
CA SER A 21 -5.65 10.06 -13.81
C SER A 21 -5.50 9.97 -12.28
N PRO A 22 -4.43 10.56 -11.72
CA PRO A 22 -4.14 10.53 -10.27
C PRO A 22 -5.19 11.19 -9.38
N LYS A 23 -6.20 11.85 -9.97
CA LYS A 23 -7.31 12.50 -9.26
C LYS A 23 -8.43 11.52 -8.87
N LEU A 24 -8.50 10.35 -9.52
CA LEU A 24 -9.57 9.37 -9.31
C LEU A 24 -9.17 8.23 -8.37
N VAL A 25 -7.88 7.95 -8.31
CA VAL A 25 -7.27 6.94 -7.43
C VAL A 25 -6.04 7.59 -6.84
N HIS A 26 -5.80 7.36 -5.56
CA HIS A 26 -4.70 7.97 -4.82
C HIS A 26 -3.66 6.91 -4.44
N ALA A 27 -2.46 7.36 -4.10
CA ALA A 27 -1.38 6.45 -3.72
C ALA A 27 -1.77 5.57 -2.52
N ASP A 28 -2.56 6.09 -1.57
CA ASP A 28 -3.02 5.30 -0.43
C ASP A 28 -4.03 4.22 -0.80
N ASP A 29 -4.85 4.41 -1.82
CA ASP A 29 -5.74 3.36 -2.34
C ASP A 29 -4.92 2.20 -2.90
N ILE A 30 -3.85 2.51 -3.66
CA ILE A 30 -2.92 1.51 -4.18
C ILE A 30 -2.23 0.76 -3.04
N LEU A 31 -1.78 1.48 -2.01
CA LEU A 31 -1.12 0.87 -0.85
C LEU A 31 -2.09 0.02 -0.02
N CYS A 32 -3.36 0.41 0.06
CA CYS A 32 -4.39 -0.42 0.68
C CYS A 32 -4.64 -1.70 -0.13
N ASP A 33 -4.66 -1.62 -1.46
CA ASP A 33 -4.78 -2.80 -2.33
C ASP A 33 -3.57 -3.74 -2.19
N VAL A 34 -2.36 -3.19 -2.15
CA VAL A 34 -1.12 -3.94 -1.87
C VAL A 34 -1.23 -4.60 -0.49
N PHE A 35 -1.65 -3.85 0.53
CA PHE A 35 -1.83 -4.39 1.88
C PHE A 35 -2.79 -5.58 1.89
N ASN A 36 -3.98 -5.42 1.31
CA ASN A 36 -5.01 -6.45 1.28
C ASN A 36 -4.52 -7.71 0.54
N LEU A 37 -3.88 -7.54 -0.62
CA LEU A 37 -3.36 -8.65 -1.41
C LEU A 37 -2.26 -9.39 -0.67
N SER A 38 -1.25 -8.67 -0.17
CA SER A 38 -0.10 -9.23 0.54
C SER A 38 -0.51 -9.89 1.86
N ALA A 39 -1.37 -9.26 2.65
CA ALA A 39 -1.89 -9.85 3.89
C ALA A 39 -2.67 -11.15 3.59
N HIS A 40 -3.52 -11.16 2.56
CA HIS A 40 -4.27 -12.35 2.15
C HIS A 40 -3.33 -13.47 1.69
N CYS A 41 -2.27 -13.15 0.92
CA CYS A 41 -1.30 -14.14 0.46
C CYS A 41 -0.47 -14.71 1.61
N ARG A 42 0.00 -13.86 2.53
CA ARG A 42 0.76 -14.27 3.71
C ARG A 42 -0.05 -15.16 4.65
N TYR A 43 -1.34 -14.85 4.86
CA TYR A 43 -2.26 -15.71 5.60
C TYR A 43 -2.36 -17.12 5.00
N LEU A 44 -2.24 -17.23 3.68
CA LEU A 44 -2.25 -18.51 2.97
C LEU A 44 -0.85 -19.10 2.73
N HIS A 45 0.20 -18.53 3.34
CA HIS A 45 1.61 -18.88 3.13
C HIS A 45 2.02 -18.89 1.65
N LYS A 46 1.54 -17.91 0.89
CA LYS A 46 1.85 -17.72 -0.53
C LYS A 46 2.59 -16.41 -0.76
N ASP A 47 3.50 -16.43 -1.74
CA ASP A 47 4.12 -15.22 -2.25
C ASP A 47 3.14 -14.52 -3.21
N PRO A 48 2.75 -13.26 -2.97
CA PRO A 48 1.83 -12.53 -3.84
C PRO A 48 2.35 -12.36 -5.28
N LYS A 49 3.67 -12.31 -5.52
CA LYS A 49 4.24 -12.28 -6.88
C LYS A 49 3.79 -13.48 -7.71
N THR A 50 3.58 -14.64 -7.08
CA THR A 50 3.17 -15.88 -7.76
C THR A 50 1.79 -15.80 -8.42
N LEU A 51 0.95 -14.85 -8.02
CA LEU A 51 -0.38 -14.63 -8.60
C LEU A 51 -0.36 -13.89 -9.95
N PHE A 52 0.77 -13.23 -10.25
CA PHE A 52 0.94 -12.45 -11.47
C PHE A 52 1.61 -13.31 -12.55
N THR A 53 1.05 -13.27 -13.74
CA THR A 53 1.71 -13.77 -14.95
C THR A 53 2.99 -12.97 -15.23
N PRO A 54 3.97 -13.51 -15.98
CA PRO A 54 5.19 -12.78 -16.32
C PRO A 54 4.92 -11.41 -16.97
N GLU A 55 3.88 -11.34 -17.80
CA GLU A 55 3.47 -10.10 -18.46
C GLU A 55 2.89 -9.09 -17.47
N GLU A 56 2.00 -9.51 -16.57
CA GLU A 56 1.46 -8.64 -15.52
C GLU A 56 2.55 -8.15 -14.57
N ARG A 57 3.55 -8.98 -14.24
CA ARG A 57 4.70 -8.56 -13.41
C ARG A 57 5.52 -7.49 -14.10
N ARG A 58 5.79 -7.65 -15.40
CA ARG A 58 6.52 -6.67 -16.20
C ARG A 58 5.76 -5.35 -16.27
N GLN A 59 4.46 -5.39 -16.54
CA GLN A 59 3.61 -4.20 -16.56
C GLN A 59 3.56 -3.51 -15.20
N PHE A 60 3.41 -4.28 -14.11
CA PHE A 60 3.42 -3.74 -12.75
C PHE A 60 4.77 -3.10 -12.40
N HIS A 61 5.87 -3.72 -12.80
CA HIS A 61 7.22 -3.17 -12.65
C HIS A 61 7.39 -1.84 -13.41
N GLU A 62 7.05 -1.80 -14.70
CA GLU A 62 7.11 -0.57 -15.53
C GLU A 62 6.23 0.54 -14.93
N SER A 63 5.06 0.15 -14.41
CA SER A 63 4.12 1.04 -13.74
C SER A 63 4.73 1.64 -12.46
N LEU A 64 5.34 0.81 -11.60
CA LEU A 64 6.03 1.27 -10.39
C LEU A 64 7.22 2.18 -10.71
N THR A 65 8.03 1.79 -11.70
CA THR A 65 9.20 2.54 -12.17
C THR A 65 8.84 3.97 -12.57
N THR A 66 7.66 4.13 -13.16
CA THR A 66 7.10 5.42 -13.61
C THR A 66 6.44 6.18 -12.46
N ALA A 67 5.69 5.48 -11.60
CA ALA A 67 4.84 6.09 -10.59
C ALA A 67 5.61 6.54 -9.33
N LEU A 68 6.59 5.74 -8.87
CA LEU A 68 7.29 5.94 -7.59
C LEU A 68 7.95 7.32 -7.45
N PRO A 69 8.78 7.80 -8.42
CA PRO A 69 9.61 8.99 -8.19
C PRO A 69 8.83 10.31 -8.08
N HIS A 70 7.64 10.40 -8.68
CA HIS A 70 6.94 11.69 -8.84
C HIS A 70 5.47 11.63 -8.43
N GLN A 71 4.72 10.65 -8.95
CA GLN A 71 3.27 10.59 -8.73
C GLN A 71 2.94 10.08 -7.32
N PHE A 72 3.63 9.03 -6.87
CA PHE A 72 3.44 8.47 -5.52
C PHE A 72 3.77 9.48 -4.43
N ASN A 73 4.95 10.09 -4.48
CA ASN A 73 5.37 11.05 -3.45
C ASN A 73 4.39 12.23 -3.36
N LYS A 74 4.03 12.80 -4.52
CA LYS A 74 3.07 13.92 -4.58
C LYS A 74 1.71 13.53 -4.02
N SER A 75 1.15 12.40 -4.47
CA SER A 75 -0.16 11.94 -4.02
C SER A 75 -0.17 11.62 -2.52
N LEU A 76 0.92 11.03 -2.00
CA LEU A 76 1.06 10.78 -0.57
C LEU A 76 1.10 12.11 0.19
N ILE A 77 1.96 13.06 -0.17
CA ILE A 77 2.03 14.37 0.52
C ILE A 77 0.67 15.07 0.53
N GLU A 78 -0.05 15.08 -0.59
CA GLU A 78 -1.35 15.73 -0.73
C GLU A 78 -2.43 15.06 0.13
N HIS A 79 -2.46 13.72 0.22
CA HIS A 79 -3.56 13.01 0.89
C HIS A 79 -3.23 12.48 2.29
N LEU A 80 -1.97 12.48 2.71
CA LEU A 80 -1.56 12.16 4.08
C LEU A 80 -2.08 13.17 5.12
N PHE A 81 -2.47 14.37 4.70
CA PHE A 81 -3.21 15.28 5.57
C PHE A 81 -4.63 14.81 5.87
N LEU A 82 -5.30 14.21 4.89
CA LEU A 82 -6.66 13.72 5.01
C LEU A 82 -6.71 12.34 5.68
N LEU A 83 -5.74 11.46 5.38
CA LEU A 83 -5.65 10.11 5.95
C LEU A 83 -5.53 10.09 7.48
N GLY A 84 -4.72 11.00 8.02
CA GLY A 84 -4.58 11.22 9.46
C GLY A 84 -5.69 12.06 10.06
N GLY A 85 -6.82 12.24 9.37
CA GLY A 85 -8.08 12.78 9.91
C GLY A 85 -9.26 11.82 9.72
N GLU A 86 -9.17 10.86 8.79
CA GLU A 86 -10.27 9.93 8.46
C GLU A 86 -10.32 8.68 9.36
N SER A 87 -9.21 7.97 9.60
CA SER A 87 -9.15 6.80 10.51
C SER A 87 -7.73 6.27 10.70
N ALA A 88 -7.39 5.89 11.95
CA ALA A 88 -6.13 5.26 12.30
C ALA A 88 -5.90 3.95 11.54
N ALA A 89 -6.98 3.19 11.32
CA ALA A 89 -6.93 1.90 10.65
C ALA A 89 -6.48 2.06 9.20
N ARG A 90 -7.02 3.07 8.49
CA ARG A 90 -6.60 3.37 7.10
C ARG A 90 -5.14 3.80 7.06
N PHE A 91 -4.73 4.68 7.97
CA PHE A 91 -3.34 5.14 8.05
C PHE A 91 -2.34 4.00 8.30
N ARG A 92 -2.64 3.10 9.24
CA ARG A 92 -1.83 1.90 9.51
C ARG A 92 -1.76 0.98 8.31
N LYS A 93 -2.88 0.77 7.61
CA LYS A 93 -2.92 -0.02 6.37
C LYS A 93 -2.05 0.60 5.27
N THR A 94 -2.11 1.91 5.07
CA THR A 94 -1.24 2.61 4.10
C THR A 94 0.24 2.43 4.42
N ARG A 95 0.63 2.56 5.70
CA ARG A 95 2.01 2.30 6.14
C ARG A 95 2.44 0.86 5.88
N SER A 96 1.62 -0.11 6.29
CA SER A 96 1.92 -1.53 6.06
C SER A 96 1.94 -1.87 4.57
N GLY A 97 1.10 -1.21 3.77
CA GLY A 97 1.09 -1.29 2.31
C GLY A 97 2.41 -0.85 1.70
N LEU A 98 3.04 0.22 2.21
CA LEU A 98 4.38 0.64 1.76
C LEU A 98 5.44 -0.41 2.08
N GLN A 99 5.39 -0.97 3.29
CA GLN A 99 6.32 -2.03 3.68
C GLN A 99 6.16 -3.27 2.80
N PHE A 100 4.91 -3.72 2.56
CA PHE A 100 4.64 -4.86 1.70
C PHE A 100 4.97 -4.57 0.23
N LEU A 101 4.79 -3.33 -0.24
CA LEU A 101 5.24 -2.94 -1.57
C LEU A 101 6.76 -3.14 -1.72
N LYS A 102 7.53 -2.72 -0.70
CA LYS A 102 8.98 -2.95 -0.66
C LYS A 102 9.31 -4.45 -0.63
N ASP A 103 8.84 -5.15 0.39
CA ASP A 103 9.22 -6.54 0.66
C ASP A 103 8.76 -7.50 -0.44
N ASP A 104 7.51 -7.37 -0.87
CA ASP A 104 6.89 -8.38 -1.71
C ASP A 104 7.10 -8.09 -3.19
N PHE A 105 7.17 -6.82 -3.61
CA PHE A 105 7.20 -6.46 -5.02
C PHE A 105 8.55 -5.91 -5.49
N ILE A 106 9.22 -5.10 -4.66
CA ILE A 106 10.42 -4.36 -5.04
C ILE A 106 11.71 -5.09 -4.65
N ALA A 107 11.72 -5.81 -3.52
CA ALA A 107 12.92 -6.45 -2.98
C ALA A 107 13.59 -7.37 -4.03
N GLY A 108 14.89 -7.15 -4.22
CA GLY A 108 15.72 -7.84 -5.22
C GLY A 108 15.79 -7.14 -6.58
N ASP A 109 15.03 -6.06 -6.79
CA ASP A 109 15.11 -5.19 -7.96
C ASP A 109 15.79 -3.87 -7.61
N LYS A 110 17.07 -3.75 -7.97
CA LYS A 110 17.91 -2.60 -7.58
C LYS A 110 17.37 -1.26 -8.11
N GLU A 111 16.79 -1.24 -9.31
CA GLU A 111 16.29 0.01 -9.89
C GLU A 111 15.05 0.49 -9.13
N LEU A 112 14.12 -0.42 -8.85
CA LEU A 112 12.95 -0.09 -8.05
C LEU A 112 13.30 0.21 -6.59
N GLU A 113 14.28 -0.47 -6.01
CA GLU A 113 14.79 -0.18 -4.66
C GLU A 113 15.32 1.25 -4.56
N GLU A 114 16.17 1.68 -5.51
CA GLU A 114 16.68 3.06 -5.54
C GLU A 114 15.56 4.11 -5.66
N LYS A 115 14.55 3.85 -6.50
CA LYS A 115 13.39 4.74 -6.67
C LYS A 115 12.49 4.75 -5.43
N PHE A 116 12.35 3.61 -4.77
CA PHE A 116 11.59 3.50 -3.54
C PHE A 116 12.29 4.23 -2.39
N ASP A 117 13.60 4.09 -2.28
CA ASP A 117 14.36 4.80 -1.24
C ASP A 117 14.30 6.33 -1.47
N GLN A 118 14.34 6.81 -2.72
CA GLN A 118 14.06 8.23 -3.04
C GLN A 118 12.66 8.68 -2.63
N LEU A 119 11.64 7.82 -2.77
CA LEU A 119 10.28 8.10 -2.29
C LEU A 119 10.26 8.23 -0.75
N MET A 120 10.98 7.35 -0.04
CA MET A 120 11.08 7.37 1.42
C MET A 120 11.78 8.64 1.92
N ASP A 121 12.82 9.09 1.22
CA ASP A 121 13.55 10.34 1.50
C ASP A 121 12.76 11.60 1.07
N GLY A 122 11.76 11.45 0.20
CA GLY A 122 10.98 12.53 -0.41
C GLY A 122 10.01 13.27 0.51
N GLY A 123 10.01 12.99 1.82
CA GLY A 123 9.22 13.68 2.85
C GLY A 123 7.80 13.15 3.06
N GLY A 124 7.25 12.38 2.11
CA GLY A 124 5.96 11.71 2.28
C GLY A 124 5.97 10.73 3.46
N MET A 125 7.02 9.91 3.58
CA MET A 125 7.16 8.96 4.69
C MET A 125 7.46 9.65 6.03
N THR A 126 8.33 10.67 6.04
CA THR A 126 8.61 11.44 7.27
C THR A 126 7.33 12.06 7.83
N ASN A 127 6.43 12.54 6.96
CA ASN A 127 5.10 13.01 7.38
C ASN A 127 4.17 11.89 7.84
N ILE A 128 4.30 10.66 7.32
CA ILE A 128 3.58 9.48 7.81
C ILE A 128 3.98 9.19 9.26
N GLU A 129 5.28 9.10 9.51
CA GLU A 129 5.83 8.73 10.81
C GLU A 129 5.57 9.79 11.88
N LEU A 130 5.78 11.07 11.56
CA LEU A 130 5.52 12.19 12.47
C LEU A 130 4.04 12.31 12.88
N LYS A 131 3.11 11.92 12.00
CA LYS A 131 1.67 11.94 12.33
C LYS A 131 1.24 10.74 13.16
N LEU A 132 1.89 9.58 13.00
CA LEU A 132 1.64 8.40 13.85
C LEU A 132 2.02 8.65 15.31
N GLU A 133 3.13 9.34 15.57
CA GLU A 133 3.55 9.67 16.94
C GLU A 133 2.54 10.59 17.65
N ASN A 134 1.81 11.41 16.89
CA ASN A 134 0.80 12.33 17.42
C ASN A 134 -0.61 11.70 17.49
N TRP A 135 -0.79 10.49 16.98
CA TRP A 135 -2.06 9.79 17.00
C TRP A 135 -2.15 8.89 18.25
N THR A 136 -2.68 9.46 19.33
CA THR A 136 -3.18 8.67 20.46
C THR A 136 -4.43 7.93 20.03
N ASP A 137 -4.46 6.60 20.21
CA ASP A 137 -5.64 5.77 19.98
C ASP A 137 -6.88 6.43 20.59
N ASP A 138 -7.79 6.95 19.76
CA ASP A 138 -9.12 7.29 20.22
C ASP A 138 -9.88 5.96 20.36
N PRO A 139 -10.27 5.54 21.58
CA PRO A 139 -10.85 4.21 21.82
C PRO A 139 -12.27 4.04 21.21
N GLY A 140 -12.77 5.01 20.44
CA GLY A 140 -14.12 5.04 19.88
C GLY A 140 -14.43 4.03 18.78
N GLU A 141 -13.43 3.43 18.10
CA GLU A 141 -13.68 2.49 16.98
C GLU A 141 -13.71 1.00 17.39
N TYR A 142 -13.52 0.66 18.67
CA TYR A 142 -13.52 -0.74 19.12
C TYR A 142 -14.90 -1.40 19.22
N TYR A 143 -16.01 -0.69 19.00
CA TYR A 143 -17.34 -1.19 19.33
C TYR A 143 -18.47 -0.84 18.35
N THR A 144 -18.28 -1.03 17.05
CA THR A 144 -19.43 -1.23 16.14
C THR A 144 -19.12 -2.24 15.03
N GLY A 145 -18.99 -3.50 15.47
CA GLY A 145 -19.50 -4.68 14.79
C GLY A 145 -19.29 -4.81 13.28
N THR A 146 -18.24 -5.50 12.88
CA THR A 146 -18.38 -6.67 11.99
C THR A 146 -17.28 -7.67 12.32
N ILE A 147 -17.66 -8.93 12.41
CA ILE A 147 -16.89 -10.05 12.92
C ILE A 147 -15.65 -10.33 12.07
N GLY A 148 -14.49 -10.44 12.71
CA GLY A 148 -13.39 -11.34 12.35
C GLY A 148 -12.32 -10.77 11.43
N LEU A 149 -11.28 -10.18 12.01
CA LEU A 149 -9.86 -10.23 11.56
C LEU A 149 -8.90 -9.39 12.45
N ASP A 150 -9.42 -8.67 13.44
CA ASP A 150 -8.60 -7.86 14.33
C ASP A 150 -8.08 -8.67 15.53
N THR A 151 -6.92 -9.30 15.36
CA THR A 151 -5.91 -9.57 16.42
C THR A 151 -4.75 -10.38 15.83
N ILE A 152 -4.19 -9.92 14.71
CA ILE A 152 -2.83 -10.33 14.36
C ILE A 152 -1.92 -9.19 14.80
N ASP A 153 -1.28 -9.39 15.95
CA ASP A 153 -0.12 -8.62 16.35
C ASP A 153 0.98 -8.88 15.30
N LEU A 154 1.22 -7.88 14.44
CA LEU A 154 2.25 -7.91 13.41
C LEU A 154 3.61 -7.44 13.93
N ARG A 155 3.82 -7.41 15.25
CA ARG A 155 5.14 -7.25 15.87
C ARG A 155 5.74 -8.63 16.15
N GLY A 156 6.37 -9.22 15.14
CA GLY A 156 7.20 -10.42 15.24
C GLY A 156 8.15 -10.51 14.08
#